data_AF-A0A087QT23-F1
#
_entry.id   AF-A0A087QT23-F1
#
_cell.length_a   1.000
_cell.length_b   1.000
_cell.length_c   1.000
_cell.angle_alpha   90.00
_cell.angle_beta   90.00
_cell.angle_gamma   90.00
#
_symmetry.space_group_name_H-M   'P 1'
#
loop_
_entity.id
_entity.type
_entity.pdbx_description
1 polymer ?
#
loop_
_entity_poly.entity_id
_entity_poly.type
_entity_poly.pdbx_seq_one_letter_code
_entity_poly.pdbx_strand_id
1 'polypeptide(L)'
;LKLENKAKRKLQKQICQVVLDHFEKQYTRELGNTWTNVRDVLTYPLCWQYAVLLNKFSQSAELENTLPVKGYHPAFQGPLPYLPASLKCYVRRTPGRFPAQKHQAGKLKEYYLLNAASLLPVLALEVKDGEDVLDLCAAPGGKSVAILQCAYPGQFHCNEYDDLRSRWLKKTIESFIPDPLTNLIMVSKLDGTQIGDLKPELYDKILVDAPCSNDRSWLFSSDIQQATLRLIQRKELSFLQFQLLRSAIKALRPGGSLVYSTCTLSKAENSDVINLILNSCSNVMPVDISEMAKAVSQEFTFLSGTQQHELLVLPEKGRAWGPMYVAKLKKM
;
A
#
# COMPACT_ATOMS: atom_id res chain seq x y z
N LEU A 1 -2.19 -18.48 -37.21
CA LEU A 1 -2.90 -17.31 -37.80
C LEU A 1 -4.20 -16.89 -37.08
N LYS A 2 -5.22 -17.74 -36.84
CA LYS A 2 -6.44 -17.31 -36.08
C LYS A 2 -6.32 -17.34 -34.53
N LEU A 3 -5.31 -18.01 -33.97
CA LEU A 3 -5.06 -18.07 -32.52
C LEU A 3 -4.11 -16.97 -32.01
N GLU A 4 -3.20 -16.46 -32.86
CA GLU A 4 -2.28 -15.36 -32.50
C GLU A 4 -2.99 -14.00 -32.37
N ASN A 5 -4.10 -13.81 -33.08
CA ASN A 5 -4.89 -12.57 -33.01
C ASN A 5 -5.84 -12.49 -31.80
N LYS A 6 -6.11 -13.61 -31.10
CA LYS A 6 -6.86 -13.57 -29.83
C LYS A 6 -5.97 -13.19 -28.63
N ALA A 7 -4.67 -13.48 -28.69
CA ALA A 7 -3.71 -13.10 -27.66
C ALA A 7 -3.30 -11.61 -27.72
N LYS A 8 -3.31 -11.00 -28.92
CA LYS A 8 -3.03 -9.56 -29.14
C LYS A 8 -4.16 -8.62 -28.72
N ARG A 9 -5.36 -9.13 -28.40
CA ARG A 9 -6.51 -8.36 -27.87
C ARG A 9 -6.62 -8.39 -26.34
N LYS A 10 -5.53 -8.66 -25.62
CA LYS A 10 -5.44 -8.25 -24.21
C LYS A 10 -5.37 -6.73 -24.22
N LEU A 11 -6.47 -6.05 -23.88
CA LEU A 11 -6.61 -4.59 -23.83
C LEU A 11 -5.26 -3.94 -23.49
N GLN A 12 -4.57 -3.40 -24.50
CA GLN A 12 -3.37 -2.62 -24.24
C GLN A 12 -3.89 -1.44 -23.42
N LYS A 13 -3.43 -1.30 -22.17
CA LYS A 13 -3.97 -0.31 -21.24
C LYS A 13 -3.88 1.06 -21.90
N GLN A 14 -5.01 1.59 -22.34
CA GLN A 14 -5.06 2.88 -23.01
C GLN A 14 -5.02 3.97 -21.95
N ILE A 15 -4.18 4.97 -22.17
CA ILE A 15 -4.09 6.13 -21.30
C ILE A 15 -5.38 6.94 -21.47
N CYS A 16 -6.00 7.30 -20.34
CA CYS A 16 -7.13 8.22 -20.33
C CYS A 16 -6.60 9.66 -20.38
N GLN A 17 -6.72 10.31 -21.53
CA GLN A 17 -6.16 11.64 -21.74
C GLN A 17 -6.72 12.68 -20.76
N VAL A 18 -8.02 12.61 -20.44
CA VAL A 18 -8.65 13.53 -19.48
C VAL A 18 -8.01 13.46 -18.09
N VAL A 19 -7.66 12.25 -17.63
CA VAL A 19 -6.95 12.06 -16.36
C VAL A 19 -5.51 12.55 -16.46
N LEU A 20 -4.83 12.23 -17.56
CA LEU A 20 -3.46 12.68 -17.78
C LEU A 20 -3.37 14.21 -17.82
N ASP A 21 -4.25 14.91 -18.53
CA ASP A 21 -4.29 16.37 -18.61
C ASP A 21 -4.54 17.02 -17.24
N HIS A 22 -5.42 16.41 -16.44
CA HIS A 22 -5.66 16.84 -15.06
C HIS A 22 -4.40 16.68 -14.20
N PHE A 23 -3.75 15.52 -14.27
CA PHE A 23 -2.50 15.25 -13.54
C PHE A 23 -1.36 16.15 -14.01
N GLU A 24 -1.23 16.42 -15.31
CA GLU A 24 -0.28 17.37 -15.87
C GLU A 24 -0.43 18.74 -15.23
N LYS A 25 -1.67 19.27 -15.22
CA LYS A 25 -1.94 20.57 -14.64
C LYS A 25 -1.68 20.62 -13.14
N GLN A 26 -1.97 19.55 -12.40
CA GLN A 26 -1.82 19.51 -10.96
C GLN A 26 -0.38 19.23 -10.54
N TYR A 27 0.21 18.14 -11.01
CA TYR A 27 1.51 17.67 -10.56
C TYR A 27 2.68 18.45 -11.14
N THR A 28 2.51 19.15 -12.25
CA THR A 28 3.49 20.18 -12.65
C THR A 28 3.60 21.29 -11.60
N ARG A 29 2.48 21.67 -10.97
CA ARG A 29 2.47 22.69 -9.89
C ARG A 29 2.98 22.13 -8.57
N GLU A 30 2.65 20.89 -8.24
CA GLU A 30 3.02 20.28 -6.94
C GLU A 30 4.45 19.71 -6.93
N LEU A 31 4.93 19.12 -8.02
CA LEU A 31 6.22 18.41 -8.09
C LEU A 31 7.25 19.10 -9.00
N GLY A 32 6.86 20.15 -9.74
CA GLY A 32 7.74 20.86 -10.66
C GLY A 32 8.36 19.95 -11.71
N ASN A 33 9.67 20.09 -11.94
CA ASN A 33 10.42 19.32 -12.94
C ASN A 33 10.44 17.80 -12.67
N THR A 34 10.21 17.39 -11.41
CA THR A 34 10.18 15.97 -11.03
C THR A 34 9.00 15.24 -11.67
N TRP A 35 7.90 15.95 -11.95
CA TRP A 35 6.70 15.36 -12.54
C TRP A 35 6.98 14.68 -13.88
N THR A 36 7.81 15.27 -14.74
CA THR A 36 8.13 14.71 -16.06
C THR A 36 8.64 13.28 -15.96
N ASN A 37 9.60 13.03 -15.06
CA ASN A 37 10.18 11.69 -14.86
C ASN A 37 9.16 10.70 -14.31
N VAL A 38 8.34 11.15 -13.35
CA VAL A 38 7.30 10.32 -12.72
C VAL A 38 6.21 9.95 -13.73
N ARG A 39 5.75 10.93 -14.52
CA ARG A 39 4.75 10.75 -15.57
C ARG A 39 5.20 9.72 -16.60
N ASP A 40 6.45 9.80 -17.04
CA ASP A 40 6.98 8.87 -18.06
C ASP A 40 6.93 7.41 -17.56
N VAL A 41 7.20 7.18 -16.27
CA VAL A 41 7.06 5.85 -15.64
C VAL A 41 5.60 5.44 -15.47
N LEU A 42 4.74 6.36 -15.03
CA LEU A 42 3.32 6.10 -14.81
C LEU A 42 2.55 5.78 -16.09
N THR A 43 2.91 6.44 -17.19
CA THR A 43 2.28 6.29 -18.51
C THR A 43 2.85 5.14 -19.33
N TYR A 44 3.92 4.47 -18.87
CA TYR A 44 4.57 3.38 -19.58
C TYR A 44 4.50 2.04 -18.81
N PRO A 45 3.39 1.26 -18.91
CA PRO A 45 3.21 0.01 -18.16
C PRO A 45 4.31 -1.04 -18.31
N LEU A 46 5.06 -1.00 -19.41
CA LEU A 46 6.14 -1.94 -19.68
C LEU A 46 7.35 -1.76 -18.76
N CYS A 47 7.49 -0.62 -18.07
CA CYS A 47 8.54 -0.44 -17.06
C CYS A 47 8.12 -0.84 -15.65
N TRP A 48 6.86 -1.25 -15.42
CA TRP A 48 6.39 -1.56 -14.09
C TRP A 48 7.00 -2.85 -13.54
N GLN A 49 7.41 -2.77 -12.28
CA GLN A 49 8.03 -3.86 -11.55
C GLN A 49 7.05 -4.45 -10.53
N TYR A 50 7.28 -5.71 -10.18
CA TYR A 50 6.54 -6.42 -9.13
C TYR A 50 7.56 -7.07 -8.20
N ALA A 51 7.43 -6.78 -6.91
CA ALA A 51 8.18 -7.46 -5.88
C ALA A 51 7.56 -8.83 -5.61
N VAL A 52 8.39 -9.75 -5.13
CA VAL A 52 8.01 -11.09 -4.67
C VAL A 52 8.14 -11.10 -3.16
N LEU A 53 7.02 -10.94 -2.45
CA LEU A 53 6.95 -11.13 -1.00
C LEU A 53 6.74 -12.60 -0.73
N LEU A 54 7.72 -13.28 -0.13
CA LEU A 54 7.59 -14.69 0.22
C LEU A 54 6.60 -14.87 1.36
N ASN A 55 5.89 -15.99 1.31
CA ASN A 55 5.00 -16.42 2.38
C ASN A 55 5.77 -17.30 3.38
N LYS A 56 6.03 -16.78 4.57
CA LYS A 56 6.70 -17.51 5.66
C LYS A 56 5.93 -18.77 6.10
N PHE A 57 4.63 -18.86 5.78
CA PHE A 57 3.79 -20.02 6.08
C PHE A 57 3.83 -21.11 4.98
N SER A 58 4.49 -20.84 3.86
CA SER A 58 4.62 -21.75 2.72
C SER A 58 6.00 -21.61 2.08
N GLN A 59 7.05 -21.78 2.88
CA GLN A 59 8.43 -21.61 2.44
C GLN A 59 8.84 -22.68 1.43
N SER A 60 9.65 -22.26 0.45
CA SER A 60 10.13 -23.10 -0.64
C SER A 60 11.58 -22.77 -0.91
N ALA A 61 12.49 -23.66 -0.53
CA ALA A 61 13.92 -23.48 -0.75
C ALA A 61 14.26 -23.37 -2.25
N GLU A 62 13.54 -24.11 -3.10
CA GLU A 62 13.67 -24.02 -4.55
C GLU A 62 13.36 -22.60 -5.06
N LEU A 63 12.27 -21.99 -4.57
CA LEU A 63 11.89 -20.63 -4.94
C LEU A 63 12.96 -19.61 -4.48
N GLU A 64 13.42 -19.71 -3.24
CA GLU A 64 14.46 -18.82 -2.70
C GLU A 64 15.77 -18.90 -3.50
N ASN A 65 16.17 -20.10 -3.92
CA ASN A 65 17.36 -20.30 -4.76
C ASN A 65 17.16 -19.81 -6.20
N THR A 66 15.93 -19.87 -6.72
CA THR A 66 15.59 -19.47 -8.09
C THR A 66 15.55 -17.95 -8.29
N LEU A 67 15.19 -17.19 -7.25
CA LEU A 67 15.04 -15.74 -7.31
C LEU A 67 16.35 -15.01 -7.70
N PRO A 68 17.49 -15.25 -7.03
CA PRO A 68 18.79 -14.68 -7.44
C PRO A 68 19.20 -15.01 -8.87
N VAL A 69 19.00 -16.27 -9.30
CA VAL A 69 19.30 -16.71 -10.67
C VAL A 69 18.47 -15.93 -11.71
N LYS A 70 17.26 -15.53 -11.34
CA LYS A 70 16.37 -14.69 -12.17
C LYS A 70 16.63 -13.19 -12.00
N GLY A 71 17.71 -12.79 -11.32
CA GLY A 71 18.12 -11.41 -11.11
C GLY A 71 17.30 -10.68 -10.05
N TYR A 72 16.63 -11.40 -9.15
CA TYR A 72 15.98 -10.80 -7.99
C TYR A 72 16.95 -10.72 -6.81
N HIS A 73 16.88 -9.64 -6.05
CA HIS A 73 17.67 -9.42 -4.85
C HIS A 73 16.78 -8.93 -3.71
N PRO A 74 17.18 -9.09 -2.43
CA PRO A 74 16.40 -8.60 -1.30
C PRO A 74 16.12 -7.10 -1.42
N ALA A 75 14.87 -6.69 -1.19
CA ALA A 75 14.40 -5.31 -1.32
C ALA A 75 14.87 -4.39 -0.18
N PHE A 76 15.23 -4.99 0.95
CA PHE A 76 15.64 -4.29 2.16
C PHE A 76 17.00 -4.85 2.57
N GLN A 77 18.05 -4.08 2.32
CA GLN A 77 19.43 -4.41 2.66
C GLN A 77 20.00 -3.25 3.47
N GLY A 78 20.28 -3.48 4.74
CA GLY A 78 20.80 -2.45 5.64
C GLY A 78 20.09 -2.44 7.01
N PRO A 79 20.62 -1.67 7.97
CA PRO A 79 20.04 -1.54 9.31
C PRO A 79 18.79 -0.65 9.24
N LEU A 80 17.69 -1.20 8.74
CA LEU A 80 16.37 -0.64 9.02
C LEU A 80 16.15 -0.74 10.54
N PRO A 81 15.78 0.37 11.22
CA PRO A 81 15.55 0.35 12.68
C PRO A 81 14.57 -0.76 13.11
N TYR A 82 13.63 -1.09 12.23
CA TYR A 82 12.71 -2.20 12.38
C TYR A 82 12.54 -2.96 11.05
N LEU A 83 13.33 -4.01 10.84
CA LEU A 83 13.10 -5.00 9.78
C LEU A 83 12.87 -6.38 10.40
N PRO A 84 11.64 -6.91 10.37
CA PRO A 84 11.35 -8.24 10.88
C PRO A 84 12.16 -9.30 10.13
N ALA A 85 12.87 -10.17 10.87
CA ALA A 85 13.70 -11.22 10.28
C ALA A 85 12.90 -12.21 9.40
N SER A 86 11.60 -12.37 9.66
CA SER A 86 10.70 -13.21 8.88
C SER A 86 10.25 -12.58 7.56
N LEU A 87 10.40 -11.27 7.38
CA LEU A 87 9.95 -10.59 6.17
C LEU A 87 10.98 -10.76 5.05
N LYS A 88 10.67 -11.63 4.09
CA LYS A 88 11.49 -11.83 2.89
C LYS A 88 10.79 -11.25 1.67
N CYS A 89 11.32 -10.15 1.14
CA CYS A 89 10.82 -9.53 -0.09
C CYS A 89 11.95 -9.33 -1.10
N TYR A 90 11.71 -9.73 -2.33
CA TYR A 90 12.67 -9.69 -3.41
C TYR A 90 12.20 -8.77 -4.54
N VAL A 91 13.10 -7.96 -5.05
CA VAL A 91 12.88 -6.99 -6.13
C VAL A 91 13.86 -7.24 -7.27
N ARG A 92 13.59 -6.66 -8.43
CA ARG A 92 14.45 -6.76 -9.60
C ARG A 92 14.42 -5.43 -10.35
N ARG A 93 15.58 -4.88 -10.71
CA ARG A 93 15.71 -3.56 -11.39
C ARG A 93 15.16 -3.53 -12.82
N THR A 94 15.17 -4.67 -13.50
CA THR A 94 14.61 -4.76 -14.85
C THR A 94 13.12 -5.08 -14.78
N PRO A 95 12.29 -4.47 -15.65
CA PRO A 95 10.87 -4.79 -15.71
C PRO A 95 10.61 -6.27 -15.98
N GLY A 96 9.53 -6.77 -15.40
CA GLY A 96 9.18 -8.18 -15.47
C GLY A 96 8.21 -8.55 -14.38
N ARG A 97 7.45 -9.61 -14.62
CA ARG A 97 6.51 -10.14 -13.63
C ARG A 97 6.81 -11.61 -13.40
N PHE A 98 7.08 -11.96 -12.14
CA PHE A 98 7.14 -13.35 -11.72
C PHE A 98 5.76 -14.01 -11.94
N PRO A 99 5.66 -15.32 -12.25
CA PRO A 99 4.38 -15.97 -12.49
C PRO A 99 3.39 -15.74 -11.34
N ALA A 100 2.12 -15.42 -11.65
CA ALA A 100 1.11 -15.25 -10.62
C ALA A 100 0.54 -16.60 -10.19
N GLN A 101 0.46 -16.85 -8.89
CA GLN A 101 -0.21 -18.04 -8.34
C GLN A 101 -1.71 -17.79 -8.19
N LYS A 102 -2.53 -18.69 -8.74
CA LYS A 102 -3.98 -18.68 -8.54
C LYS A 102 -4.31 -19.23 -7.15
N HIS A 103 -5.39 -18.73 -6.57
CA HIS A 103 -5.94 -19.31 -5.35
C HIS A 103 -6.38 -20.76 -5.60
N GLN A 104 -6.08 -21.64 -4.65
CA GLN A 104 -6.50 -23.03 -4.60
C GLN A 104 -6.89 -23.33 -3.16
N ALA A 105 -8.10 -23.86 -2.94
CA ALA A 105 -8.56 -24.18 -1.59
C ALA A 105 -7.64 -25.22 -0.94
N GLY A 106 -7.29 -25.02 0.34
CA GLY A 106 -6.39 -25.91 1.09
C GLY A 106 -4.92 -25.85 0.70
N LYS A 107 -4.52 -24.97 -0.23
CA LYS A 107 -3.12 -24.79 -0.63
C LYS A 107 -2.70 -23.33 -0.51
N LEU A 108 -1.76 -23.08 0.40
CA LEU A 108 -1.13 -21.78 0.53
C LEU A 108 -0.27 -21.45 -0.69
N LYS A 109 -0.24 -20.17 -1.03
CA LYS A 109 0.67 -19.60 -2.03
C LYS A 109 2.03 -19.37 -1.40
N GLU A 110 3.07 -19.56 -2.19
CA GLU A 110 4.46 -19.39 -1.76
C GLU A 110 4.87 -17.91 -1.72
N TYR A 111 4.18 -17.04 -2.47
CA TYR A 111 4.51 -15.62 -2.54
C TYR A 111 3.36 -14.74 -3.01
N TYR A 112 3.42 -13.47 -2.63
CA TYR A 112 2.52 -12.40 -3.06
C TYR A 112 3.27 -11.46 -4.01
N LEU A 113 2.62 -11.06 -5.11
CA LEU A 113 3.17 -10.07 -6.05
C LEU A 113 2.56 -8.70 -5.78
N LEU A 114 3.41 -7.72 -5.47
CA LEU A 114 2.99 -6.37 -5.07
C LEU A 114 3.94 -5.29 -5.59
N ASN A 115 3.52 -4.03 -5.46
CA ASN A 115 4.44 -2.90 -5.55
C ASN A 115 5.28 -2.88 -4.26
N ALA A 116 6.61 -2.90 -4.36
CA ALA A 116 7.49 -2.96 -3.19
C ALA A 116 7.23 -1.80 -2.19
N ALA A 117 6.85 -0.62 -2.70
CA ALA A 117 6.58 0.54 -1.85
C ALA A 117 5.39 0.31 -0.91
N SER A 118 4.47 -0.62 -1.24
CA SER A 118 3.36 -0.98 -0.36
C SER A 118 3.78 -1.66 0.94
N LEU A 119 5.05 -2.06 1.08
CA LEU A 119 5.61 -2.57 2.34
C LEU A 119 6.09 -1.46 3.28
N LEU A 120 6.35 -0.24 2.79
CA LEU A 120 6.83 0.85 3.64
C LEU A 120 5.82 1.25 4.73
N PRO A 121 4.50 1.36 4.46
CA PRO A 121 3.52 1.60 5.52
C PRO A 121 3.50 0.49 6.58
N VAL A 122 3.67 -0.76 6.15
CA VAL A 122 3.67 -1.93 7.04
C VAL A 122 4.90 -1.93 7.94
N LEU A 123 6.08 -1.67 7.36
CA LEU A 123 7.33 -1.54 8.10
C LEU A 123 7.27 -0.34 9.07
N ALA A 124 6.72 0.80 8.65
CA ALA A 124 6.61 1.99 9.48
C ALA A 124 5.68 1.79 10.68
N LEU A 125 4.70 0.90 10.57
CA LEU A 125 3.77 0.61 11.67
C LEU A 125 4.43 -0.14 12.83
N GLU A 126 5.49 -0.91 12.52
CA GLU A 126 6.31 -1.62 13.51
C GLU A 126 5.49 -2.52 14.43
N VAL A 127 4.59 -3.32 13.84
CA VAL A 127 3.74 -4.27 14.57
C VAL A 127 4.60 -5.32 15.25
N LYS A 128 4.37 -5.56 16.54
CA LYS A 128 5.00 -6.60 17.35
C LYS A 128 4.04 -7.75 17.64
N ASP A 129 4.61 -8.90 17.98
CA ASP A 129 3.82 -10.06 18.36
C ASP A 129 2.95 -9.76 19.59
N GLY A 130 1.70 -10.22 19.56
CA GLY A 130 0.72 -10.02 20.62
C GLY A 130 0.01 -8.67 20.64
N GLU A 131 0.41 -7.70 19.80
CA GLU A 131 -0.30 -6.42 19.69
C GLU A 131 -1.65 -6.56 18.97
N ASP A 132 -2.65 -5.79 19.41
CA ASP A 132 -3.95 -5.70 18.75
C ASP A 132 -3.89 -4.73 17.58
N VAL A 133 -4.19 -5.23 16.37
CA VAL A 133 -3.96 -4.50 15.12
C VAL A 133 -5.23 -4.35 14.30
N LEU A 134 -5.43 -3.16 13.73
CA LEU A 134 -6.48 -2.87 12.76
C LEU A 134 -5.87 -2.50 11.40
N ASP A 135 -6.27 -3.20 10.35
CA ASP A 135 -6.16 -2.75 8.97
C ASP A 135 -7.53 -2.20 8.54
N LEU A 136 -7.66 -0.87 8.54
CA LEU A 136 -8.97 -0.18 8.44
C LEU A 136 -9.61 -0.29 7.06
N CYS A 137 -8.79 -0.45 6.01
CA CYS A 137 -9.17 -0.50 4.61
C CYS A 137 -8.42 -1.63 3.90
N ALA A 138 -8.66 -2.85 4.36
CA ALA A 138 -7.75 -3.97 4.17
C ALA A 138 -7.72 -4.56 2.75
N ALA A 139 -8.78 -4.43 1.95
CA ALA A 139 -8.82 -5.13 0.67
C ALA A 139 -7.91 -4.51 -0.39
N PRO A 140 -7.29 -5.33 -1.27
CA PRO A 140 -7.52 -6.76 -1.44
C PRO A 140 -6.73 -7.68 -0.48
N GLY A 141 -6.02 -7.13 0.51
CA GLY A 141 -5.36 -7.90 1.57
C GLY A 141 -3.84 -7.97 1.48
N GLY A 142 -3.21 -7.28 0.52
CA GLY A 142 -1.75 -7.35 0.33
C GLY A 142 -0.96 -6.81 1.53
N LYS A 143 -1.42 -5.70 2.12
CA LYS A 143 -0.80 -5.13 3.34
C LYS A 143 -1.14 -5.96 4.58
N SER A 144 -2.34 -6.52 4.66
CA SER A 144 -2.71 -7.43 5.76
C SER A 144 -1.87 -8.71 5.75
N VAL A 145 -1.64 -9.31 4.57
CA VAL A 145 -0.71 -10.43 4.40
C VAL A 145 0.70 -10.02 4.83
N ALA A 146 1.17 -8.84 4.42
CA ALA A 146 2.49 -8.34 4.78
C ALA A 146 2.65 -8.11 6.30
N ILE A 147 1.62 -7.60 7.00
CA ILE A 147 1.61 -7.50 8.47
C ILE A 147 1.82 -8.90 9.08
N LEU A 148 1.11 -9.91 8.59
CA LEU A 148 1.26 -11.29 9.07
C LEU A 148 2.60 -11.92 8.67
N GLN A 149 3.30 -11.41 7.65
CA GLN A 149 4.68 -11.81 7.38
C GLN A 149 5.66 -11.20 8.40
N CYS A 150 5.34 -10.02 8.94
CA CYS A 150 6.17 -9.32 9.92
C CYS A 150 6.01 -9.83 11.35
N ALA A 151 4.79 -10.13 11.79
CA ALA A 151 4.46 -10.42 13.18
C ALA A 151 3.27 -11.39 13.31
N TYR A 152 2.97 -11.77 14.55
CA TYR A 152 1.77 -12.50 14.98
C TYR A 152 0.93 -11.60 15.89
N PRO A 153 -0.03 -10.83 15.34
CA PRO A 153 -0.94 -10.01 16.15
C PRO A 153 -1.71 -10.83 17.19
N GLY A 154 -2.09 -10.19 18.30
CA GLY A 154 -3.01 -10.77 19.29
C GLY A 154 -4.40 -10.92 18.69
N GLN A 155 -5.06 -9.79 18.43
CA GLN A 155 -6.20 -9.70 17.51
C GLN A 155 -5.80 -8.97 16.24
N PHE A 156 -6.19 -9.49 15.08
CA PHE A 156 -6.02 -8.82 13.81
C PHE A 156 -7.35 -8.53 13.12
N HIS A 157 -7.76 -7.27 13.13
CA HIS A 157 -8.99 -6.83 12.52
C HIS A 157 -8.74 -6.27 11.12
N CYS A 158 -9.23 -6.95 10.09
CA CYS A 158 -9.16 -6.55 8.69
C CYS A 158 -10.54 -6.05 8.23
N ASN A 159 -10.74 -4.74 8.16
CA ASN A 159 -12.00 -4.15 7.75
C ASN A 159 -12.01 -3.80 6.26
N GLU A 160 -13.09 -4.15 5.54
CA GLU A 160 -13.34 -3.68 4.19
C GLU A 160 -14.83 -3.39 4.00
N TYR A 161 -15.17 -2.12 3.76
CA TYR A 161 -16.55 -1.67 3.60
C TYR A 161 -17.24 -2.25 2.34
N ASP A 162 -16.53 -2.35 1.21
CA ASP A 162 -17.12 -2.84 -0.04
C ASP A 162 -17.27 -4.38 -0.07
N ASP A 163 -18.45 -4.87 -0.44
CA ASP A 163 -18.74 -6.31 -0.44
C ASP A 163 -17.84 -7.12 -1.40
N LEU A 164 -17.64 -6.61 -2.63
CA LEU A 164 -16.86 -7.29 -3.66
C LEU A 164 -15.39 -7.41 -3.24
N ARG A 165 -14.84 -6.30 -2.73
CA ARG A 165 -13.48 -6.22 -2.23
C ARG A 165 -13.30 -7.04 -0.95
N SER A 166 -14.30 -7.09 -0.07
CA SER A 166 -14.28 -7.94 1.12
C SER A 166 -14.19 -9.43 0.74
N ARG A 167 -14.87 -9.86 -0.33
CA ARG A 167 -14.70 -11.22 -0.87
C ARG A 167 -13.29 -11.48 -1.40
N TRP A 168 -12.65 -10.48 -2.03
CA TRP A 168 -11.25 -10.61 -2.46
C TRP A 168 -10.30 -10.70 -1.26
N LEU A 169 -10.52 -9.90 -0.23
CA LEU A 169 -9.76 -9.95 1.02
C LEU A 169 -9.81 -11.33 1.66
N LYS A 170 -11.01 -11.90 1.84
CA LYS A 170 -11.18 -13.26 2.39
C LYS A 170 -10.41 -14.30 1.57
N LYS A 171 -10.55 -14.25 0.25
CA LYS A 171 -9.83 -15.14 -0.67
C LYS A 171 -8.31 -14.97 -0.60
N THR A 172 -7.83 -13.75 -0.37
CA THR A 172 -6.40 -13.47 -0.13
C THR A 172 -5.97 -14.10 1.19
N ILE A 173 -6.70 -13.90 2.29
CA ILE A 173 -6.38 -14.51 3.59
C ILE A 173 -6.31 -16.03 3.46
N GLU A 174 -7.33 -16.68 2.89
CA GLU A 174 -7.35 -18.13 2.63
C GLU A 174 -6.18 -18.61 1.75
N SER A 175 -5.65 -17.75 0.86
CA SER A 175 -4.55 -18.12 -0.03
C SER A 175 -3.18 -18.06 0.64
N PHE A 176 -3.04 -17.37 1.77
CA PHE A 176 -1.74 -17.03 2.33
C PHE A 176 -1.59 -17.44 3.79
N ILE A 177 -2.69 -17.49 4.55
CA ILE A 177 -2.67 -17.70 5.98
C ILE A 177 -3.17 -19.11 6.31
N PRO A 178 -2.42 -19.91 7.10
CA PRO A 178 -2.82 -21.25 7.50
C PRO A 178 -3.97 -21.21 8.53
N ASP A 179 -4.81 -22.25 8.52
CA ASP A 179 -6.00 -22.37 9.38
C ASP A 179 -5.78 -22.06 10.87
N PRO A 180 -4.68 -22.49 11.53
CA PRO A 180 -4.46 -22.19 12.94
C PRO A 180 -4.39 -20.68 13.27
N LEU A 181 -4.01 -19.84 12.29
CA LEU A 181 -3.90 -18.40 12.48
C LEU A 181 -5.19 -17.65 12.09
N THR A 182 -6.13 -18.32 11.42
CA THR A 182 -7.39 -17.71 10.98
C THR A 182 -8.24 -17.22 12.16
N ASN A 183 -8.15 -17.89 13.31
CA ASN A 183 -8.87 -17.49 14.53
C ASN A 183 -8.43 -16.13 15.09
N LEU A 184 -7.21 -15.69 14.78
CA LEU A 184 -6.69 -14.38 15.17
C LEU A 184 -7.26 -13.26 14.27
N ILE A 185 -7.79 -13.61 13.09
CA ILE A 185 -8.16 -12.67 12.05
C ILE A 185 -9.68 -12.47 12.02
N MET A 186 -10.12 -11.27 12.37
CA MET A 186 -11.49 -10.82 12.20
C MET A 186 -11.62 -10.06 10.87
N VAL A 187 -12.54 -10.49 10.00
CA VAL A 187 -12.88 -9.73 8.77
C VAL A 187 -14.27 -9.11 8.91
N SER A 188 -14.35 -7.78 8.81
CA SER A 188 -15.61 -7.04 8.91
C SER A 188 -15.91 -6.20 7.66
N LYS A 189 -17.16 -5.72 7.59
CA LYS A 189 -17.63 -4.77 6.58
C LYS A 189 -18.28 -3.55 7.24
N LEU A 190 -17.54 -2.93 8.15
CA LEU A 190 -18.00 -1.75 8.88
C LEU A 190 -17.60 -0.50 8.10
N ASP A 191 -18.38 0.56 8.26
CA ASP A 191 -17.97 1.90 7.85
C ASP A 191 -16.74 2.31 8.69
N GLY A 192 -15.61 2.48 8.00
CA GLY A 192 -14.34 2.82 8.64
C GLY A 192 -14.39 4.15 9.39
N THR A 193 -15.29 5.06 8.99
CA THR A 193 -15.46 6.37 9.65
C THR A 193 -16.15 6.26 11.02
N GLN A 194 -16.70 5.09 11.36
CA GLN A 194 -17.43 4.85 12.60
C GLN A 194 -16.73 3.85 13.55
N ILE A 195 -15.66 3.17 13.10
CA ILE A 195 -14.97 2.17 13.92
C ILE A 195 -14.46 2.74 15.25
N GLY A 196 -14.00 3.98 15.28
CA GLY A 196 -13.58 4.65 16.51
C GLY A 196 -14.68 4.79 17.55
N ASP A 197 -15.94 4.90 17.14
CA ASP A 197 -17.09 4.95 18.04
C ASP A 197 -17.47 3.55 18.54
N LEU A 198 -17.36 2.56 17.66
CA LEU A 198 -17.71 1.16 17.96
C LEU A 198 -16.66 0.44 18.82
N LYS A 199 -15.38 0.79 18.64
CA LYS A 199 -14.23 0.13 19.26
C LYS A 199 -13.21 1.18 19.74
N PRO A 200 -13.61 2.06 20.67
CA PRO A 200 -12.73 3.12 21.16
C PRO A 200 -11.52 2.53 21.89
N GLU A 201 -10.35 3.11 21.61
CA GLU A 201 -9.09 2.81 22.33
C GLU A 201 -8.71 1.33 22.42
N LEU A 202 -9.13 0.54 21.44
CA LEU A 202 -8.94 -0.91 21.44
C LEU A 202 -7.58 -1.32 20.86
N TYR A 203 -7.10 -0.64 19.82
CA TYR A 203 -5.96 -1.13 19.04
C TYR A 203 -4.65 -0.48 19.46
N ASP A 204 -3.60 -1.27 19.40
CA ASP A 204 -2.22 -0.87 19.65
C ASP A 204 -1.62 -0.23 18.40
N LYS A 205 -1.99 -0.79 17.24
CA LYS A 205 -1.49 -0.44 15.92
C LYS A 205 -2.64 -0.33 14.92
N ILE A 206 -2.66 0.75 14.15
CA ILE A 206 -3.66 0.92 13.09
C ILE A 206 -2.99 1.28 11.77
N LEU A 207 -3.33 0.54 10.72
CA LEU A 207 -3.02 0.91 9.34
C LEU A 207 -4.26 1.53 8.69
N VAL A 208 -4.10 2.75 8.17
CA VAL A 208 -5.10 3.45 7.35
C VAL A 208 -4.55 3.58 5.93
N ASP A 209 -4.67 2.50 5.15
CA ASP A 209 -4.37 2.51 3.72
C ASP A 209 -5.59 3.05 2.94
N ALA A 210 -5.71 4.36 2.89
CA ALA A 210 -6.98 4.98 2.57
C ALA A 210 -7.36 4.86 1.08
N PRO A 211 -8.67 4.78 0.78
CA PRO A 211 -9.15 4.94 -0.59
C PRO A 211 -8.70 6.30 -1.13
N CYS A 212 -8.11 6.30 -2.31
CA CYS A 212 -7.48 7.47 -2.92
C CYS A 212 -7.61 7.43 -4.44
N SER A 213 -7.12 8.47 -5.12
CA SER A 213 -7.13 8.56 -6.57
C SER A 213 -6.30 7.48 -7.28
N ASN A 214 -5.51 6.67 -6.58
CA ASN A 214 -4.75 5.53 -7.12
C ASN A 214 -4.18 5.84 -8.51
N ASP A 215 -3.31 6.85 -8.58
CA ASP A 215 -3.00 7.57 -9.82
C ASP A 215 -2.56 6.65 -10.96
N ARG A 216 -1.75 5.63 -10.62
CA ARG A 216 -1.31 4.62 -11.59
C ARG A 216 -2.49 3.87 -12.20
N SER A 217 -3.54 3.57 -11.43
CA SER A 217 -4.74 2.90 -11.96
C SER A 217 -5.67 3.87 -12.69
N TRP A 218 -5.86 5.10 -12.21
CA TRP A 218 -6.78 6.05 -12.84
C TRP A 218 -6.30 6.52 -14.21
N LEU A 219 -4.98 6.53 -14.45
CA LEU A 219 -4.41 6.81 -15.78
C LEU A 219 -4.87 5.84 -16.88
N PHE A 220 -5.33 4.63 -16.52
CA PHE A 220 -5.75 3.63 -17.49
C PHE A 220 -7.24 3.34 -17.32
N SER A 221 -8.06 4.07 -18.06
CA SER A 221 -9.50 3.85 -18.16
C SER A 221 -9.90 3.88 -19.62
N SER A 222 -10.67 2.88 -20.05
CA SER A 222 -11.33 2.88 -21.36
C SER A 222 -12.64 3.70 -21.36
N ASP A 223 -13.18 4.01 -20.17
CA ASP A 223 -14.41 4.79 -19.99
C ASP A 223 -14.06 6.22 -19.56
N ILE A 224 -14.25 7.16 -20.49
CA ILE A 224 -13.96 8.59 -20.28
C ILE A 224 -14.98 9.22 -19.34
N GLN A 225 -16.26 8.82 -19.41
CA GLN A 225 -17.30 9.41 -18.56
C GLN A 225 -17.06 9.05 -17.09
N GLN A 226 -16.75 7.79 -16.82
CA GLN A 226 -16.37 7.36 -15.46
C GLN A 226 -15.09 8.04 -14.99
N ALA A 227 -14.10 8.21 -15.86
CA ALA A 227 -12.86 8.89 -15.50
C ALA A 227 -13.10 10.36 -15.13
N THR A 228 -13.91 11.09 -15.91
CA THR A 228 -14.31 12.47 -15.62
C THR A 228 -15.07 12.56 -14.30
N LEU A 229 -16.02 11.65 -14.05
CA LEU A 229 -16.78 11.63 -12.79
C LEU A 229 -15.85 11.44 -11.58
N ARG A 230 -14.89 10.52 -11.67
CA ARG A 230 -13.88 10.31 -10.62
C ARG A 230 -13.06 11.56 -10.33
N LEU A 231 -12.68 12.31 -11.37
CA LEU A 231 -11.95 13.58 -11.20
C LEU A 231 -12.79 14.65 -10.50
N ILE A 232 -14.09 14.73 -10.80
CA ILE A 232 -15.02 15.65 -10.14
C ILE A 232 -15.15 15.29 -8.65
N GLN A 233 -15.33 14.00 -8.35
CA GLN A 233 -15.49 13.47 -7.00
C GLN A 233 -14.18 13.38 -6.21
N ARG A 234 -13.03 13.60 -6.85
CA ARG A 234 -11.72 13.45 -6.23
C ARG A 234 -11.56 14.26 -4.93
N LYS A 235 -12.18 15.43 -4.85
CA LYS A 235 -12.14 16.28 -3.64
C LYS A 235 -12.84 15.64 -2.43
N GLU A 236 -13.79 14.74 -2.65
CA GLU A 236 -14.49 14.01 -1.59
C GLU A 236 -13.56 12.98 -0.93
N LEU A 237 -12.53 12.50 -1.65
CA LEU A 237 -11.57 11.53 -1.13
C LEU A 237 -10.75 12.08 0.03
N SER A 238 -10.25 13.32 -0.06
CA SER A 238 -9.47 13.91 1.04
C SER A 238 -10.31 14.13 2.30
N PHE A 239 -11.59 14.47 2.13
CA PHE A 239 -12.52 14.58 3.26
C PHE A 239 -12.82 13.21 3.89
N LEU A 240 -13.06 12.19 3.07
CA LEU A 240 -13.23 10.81 3.57
C LEU A 240 -11.97 10.31 4.30
N GLN A 241 -10.79 10.55 3.74
CA GLN A 241 -9.48 10.19 4.34
C GLN A 241 -9.31 10.84 5.71
N PHE A 242 -9.69 12.12 5.85
CA PHE A 242 -9.71 12.82 7.13
C PHE A 242 -10.67 12.16 8.14
N GLN A 243 -11.89 11.83 7.73
CA GLN A 243 -12.88 11.14 8.60
C GLN A 243 -12.39 9.76 9.04
N LEU A 244 -11.80 8.98 8.13
CA LEU A 244 -11.20 7.69 8.42
C LEU A 244 -10.06 7.81 9.44
N LEU A 245 -9.19 8.82 9.29
CA LEU A 245 -8.11 9.05 10.25
C LEU A 245 -8.61 9.47 11.62
N ARG A 246 -9.64 10.34 11.71
CA ARG A 246 -10.25 10.69 13.01
C ARG A 246 -10.82 9.47 13.73
N SER A 247 -11.54 8.63 12.98
CA SER A 247 -12.06 7.36 13.49
C SER A 247 -10.95 6.43 13.97
N ALA A 248 -9.87 6.28 13.17
CA ALA A 248 -8.70 5.50 13.55
C ALA A 248 -8.05 6.01 14.84
N ILE A 249 -7.85 7.33 14.98
CA ILE A 249 -7.28 7.94 16.18
C ILE A 249 -8.15 7.66 17.41
N LYS A 250 -9.47 7.70 17.28
CA LYS A 250 -10.39 7.35 18.37
C LYS A 250 -10.32 5.86 18.73
N ALA A 251 -10.14 4.98 17.75
CA ALA A 251 -9.97 3.54 17.95
C ALA A 251 -8.60 3.15 18.53
N LEU A 252 -7.59 4.01 18.40
CA LEU A 252 -6.23 3.76 18.86
C LEU A 252 -6.13 3.98 20.37
N ARG A 253 -5.47 3.08 21.10
CA ARG A 253 -5.19 3.27 22.54
C ARG A 253 -4.18 4.40 22.78
N PRO A 254 -4.21 5.08 23.94
CA PRO A 254 -3.13 5.97 24.36
C PRO A 254 -1.76 5.28 24.27
N GLY A 255 -0.76 5.97 23.74
CA GLY A 255 0.58 5.41 23.46
C GLY A 255 0.68 4.52 22.21
N GLY A 256 -0.46 4.14 21.59
CA GLY A 256 -0.48 3.40 20.33
C GLY A 256 -0.01 4.23 19.14
N SER A 257 0.29 3.57 18.02
CA SER A 257 0.72 4.24 16.79
C SER A 257 -0.14 3.87 15.59
N LEU A 258 -0.34 4.82 14.68
CA LEU A 258 -1.02 4.60 13.41
C LEU A 258 -0.13 5.00 12.24
N VAL A 259 -0.33 4.33 11.11
CA VAL A 259 0.26 4.71 9.83
C VAL A 259 -0.84 5.00 8.84
N TYR A 260 -0.78 6.19 8.24
CA TYR A 260 -1.59 6.58 7.11
C TYR A 260 -0.80 6.34 5.81
N SER A 261 -1.45 5.77 4.81
CA SER A 261 -0.85 5.66 3.48
C SER A 261 -1.85 5.83 2.35
N THR A 262 -1.34 6.29 1.21
CA THR A 262 -2.08 6.35 -0.05
C THR A 262 -1.17 5.93 -1.21
N CYS A 263 -1.75 5.63 -2.37
CA CYS A 263 -1.02 5.40 -3.62
C CYS A 263 -1.23 6.53 -4.64
N THR A 264 -1.34 7.76 -4.16
CA THR A 264 -1.50 8.99 -4.96
C THR A 264 -0.36 9.98 -4.69
N LEU A 265 -0.05 10.81 -5.68
CA LEU A 265 0.90 11.91 -5.56
C LEU A 265 0.26 13.19 -4.98
N SER A 266 -1.07 13.25 -4.89
CA SER A 266 -1.76 14.49 -4.54
C SER A 266 -1.50 14.96 -3.12
N LYS A 267 -0.98 16.19 -3.01
CA LYS A 267 -0.84 16.89 -1.73
C LYS A 267 -2.15 16.94 -0.94
N ALA A 268 -3.27 17.20 -1.64
CA ALA A 268 -4.60 17.30 -1.05
C ALA A 268 -5.09 16.01 -0.38
N GLU A 269 -4.63 14.85 -0.86
CA GLU A 269 -4.93 13.52 -0.31
C GLU A 269 -3.85 13.03 0.66
N ASN A 270 -2.73 13.76 0.79
CA ASN A 270 -1.54 13.36 1.53
C ASN A 270 -1.27 14.34 2.69
N SER A 271 -0.29 15.22 2.53
CA SER A 271 0.17 16.11 3.60
C SER A 271 -0.90 17.11 4.05
N ASP A 272 -1.82 17.53 3.18
CA ASP A 272 -2.92 18.41 3.61
C ASP A 272 -3.88 17.69 4.57
N VAL A 273 -4.12 16.38 4.39
CA VAL A 273 -4.92 15.55 5.32
C VAL A 273 -4.21 15.41 6.66
N ILE A 274 -2.91 15.11 6.66
CA ILE A 274 -2.11 14.99 7.89
C ILE A 274 -2.05 16.31 8.64
N ASN A 275 -1.79 17.42 7.97
CA ASN A 275 -1.80 18.74 8.57
C ASN A 275 -3.17 19.07 9.19
N LEU A 276 -4.27 18.71 8.52
CA LEU A 276 -5.61 18.92 9.06
C LEU A 276 -5.86 18.08 10.32
N ILE A 277 -5.37 16.84 10.37
CA ILE A 277 -5.43 16.00 11.57
C ILE A 277 -4.61 16.62 12.71
N LEU A 278 -3.35 16.98 12.48
CA LEU A 278 -2.46 17.55 13.50
C LEU A 278 -3.01 18.87 14.06
N ASN A 279 -3.67 19.68 13.22
CA ASN A 279 -4.29 20.94 13.64
C ASN A 279 -5.62 20.75 14.40
N SER A 280 -6.29 19.61 14.22
CA SER A 280 -7.64 19.37 14.78
C SER A 280 -7.68 18.34 15.92
N CYS A 281 -6.60 17.59 16.13
CA CYS A 281 -6.51 16.53 17.13
C CYS A 281 -5.27 16.78 18.01
N SER A 282 -5.47 17.30 19.21
CA SER A 282 -4.38 17.67 20.13
C SER A 282 -3.71 16.48 20.82
N ASN A 283 -4.29 15.28 20.74
CA ASN A 283 -3.80 14.06 21.39
C ASN A 283 -2.99 13.15 20.45
N VAL A 284 -2.55 13.66 19.30
CA VAL A 284 -1.68 12.92 18.38
C VAL A 284 -0.45 13.74 18.04
N MET A 285 0.66 13.05 17.85
CA MET A 285 1.92 13.65 17.45
C MET A 285 2.52 12.93 16.24
N PRO A 286 3.22 13.65 15.35
CA PRO A 286 3.95 13.04 14.24
C PRO A 286 5.15 12.24 14.77
N VAL A 287 5.49 11.16 14.07
CA VAL A 287 6.67 10.33 14.38
C VAL A 287 7.63 10.39 13.19
N ASP A 288 8.88 10.75 13.44
CA ASP A 288 9.94 10.79 12.43
C ASP A 288 10.16 9.41 11.81
N ILE A 289 10.11 9.35 10.48
CA ILE A 289 10.36 8.16 9.66
C ILE A 289 11.44 8.43 8.59
N SER A 290 12.19 9.52 8.71
CA SER A 290 13.25 9.90 7.77
C SER A 290 14.41 8.90 7.75
N GLU A 291 14.74 8.27 8.88
CA GLU A 291 15.74 7.20 8.95
C GLU A 291 15.35 5.97 8.11
N MET A 292 14.05 5.66 8.04
CA MET A 292 13.55 4.60 7.15
C MET A 292 13.85 4.93 5.69
N ALA A 293 13.58 6.17 5.25
CA ALA A 293 13.85 6.58 3.88
C ALA A 293 15.34 6.53 3.54
N LYS A 294 16.21 6.95 4.46
CA LYS A 294 17.67 6.81 4.29
C LYS A 294 18.06 5.35 4.11
N ALA A 295 17.55 4.46 4.97
CA ALA A 295 17.87 3.03 4.95
C ALA A 295 17.46 2.31 3.66
N VAL A 296 16.38 2.76 2.99
CA VAL A 296 15.86 2.11 1.77
C VAL A 296 16.08 2.93 0.49
N SER A 297 16.82 4.03 0.56
CA SER A 297 17.09 4.96 -0.55
C SER A 297 17.77 4.32 -1.78
N GLN A 298 18.40 3.16 -1.60
CA GLN A 298 18.98 2.39 -2.71
C GLN A 298 17.90 1.82 -3.65
N GLU A 299 16.76 1.40 -3.10
CA GLU A 299 15.68 0.77 -3.87
C GLU A 299 14.52 1.71 -4.16
N PHE A 300 14.34 2.78 -3.37
CA PHE A 300 13.22 3.71 -3.51
C PHE A 300 13.69 5.15 -3.74
N THR A 301 12.99 5.85 -4.61
CA THR A 301 13.18 7.29 -4.85
C THR A 301 12.12 8.05 -4.07
N PHE A 302 12.52 9.03 -3.28
CA PHE A 302 11.62 9.84 -2.44
C PHE A 302 11.56 11.29 -2.92
N LEU A 303 10.41 11.93 -2.75
CA LEU A 303 10.31 13.38 -2.90
C LEU A 303 11.17 14.06 -1.83
N SER A 304 11.98 15.05 -2.22
CA SER A 304 12.78 15.85 -1.30
C SER A 304 11.95 16.94 -0.62
N GLY A 305 12.40 17.40 0.55
CA GLY A 305 11.75 18.51 1.26
C GLY A 305 10.40 18.18 1.89
N THR A 306 10.07 16.90 2.07
CA THR A 306 8.92 16.46 2.87
C THR A 306 9.20 16.66 4.37
N GLN A 307 8.14 16.69 5.18
CA GLN A 307 8.30 16.71 6.64
C GLN A 307 8.91 15.39 7.11
N GLN A 308 9.62 15.39 8.24
CA GLN A 308 10.34 14.19 8.74
C GLN A 308 9.43 12.99 9.03
N HIS A 309 8.16 13.24 9.33
CA HIS A 309 7.15 12.21 9.58
C HIS A 309 6.42 11.74 8.32
N GLU A 310 6.84 12.21 7.14
CA GLU A 310 6.18 11.96 5.85
C GLU A 310 7.19 11.46 4.81
N LEU A 311 6.81 10.39 4.10
CA LEU A 311 7.54 9.90 2.94
C LEU A 311 6.61 9.89 1.73
N LEU A 312 7.11 10.34 0.57
CA LEU A 312 6.44 10.14 -0.71
C LEU A 312 7.38 9.43 -1.68
N VAL A 313 7.09 8.16 -1.97
CA VAL A 313 7.83 7.39 -2.98
C VAL A 313 7.38 7.83 -4.37
N LEU A 314 8.35 8.21 -5.19
CA LEU A 314 8.17 8.61 -6.58
C LEU A 314 8.62 7.48 -7.51
N PRO A 315 7.79 7.04 -8.46
CA PRO A 315 8.21 6.10 -9.49
C PRO A 315 9.33 6.69 -10.35
N GLU A 316 10.44 5.96 -10.46
CA GLU A 316 11.58 6.35 -11.31
C GLU A 316 11.99 5.18 -12.22
N LYS A 317 12.62 5.49 -13.36
CA LYS A 317 13.13 4.46 -14.27
C LYS A 317 14.12 3.53 -13.56
N GLY A 318 13.86 2.22 -13.58
CA GLY A 318 14.64 1.21 -12.87
C GLY A 318 14.23 1.00 -11.40
N ARG A 319 13.47 1.95 -10.83
CA ARG A 319 12.88 1.91 -9.47
C ARG A 319 11.41 2.38 -9.55
N ALA A 320 10.62 1.71 -10.38
CA ALA A 320 9.23 2.03 -10.72
C ALA A 320 8.24 1.63 -9.60
N TRP A 321 8.63 1.85 -8.35
CA TRP A 321 7.82 1.64 -7.16
C TRP A 321 6.96 2.87 -6.86
N GLY A 322 5.89 2.69 -6.08
CA GLY A 322 4.93 3.74 -5.79
C GLY A 322 4.02 4.10 -6.99
N PRO A 323 3.35 5.27 -6.97
CA PRO A 323 3.39 6.26 -5.90
C PRO A 323 2.97 5.64 -4.56
N MET A 324 3.61 6.07 -3.48
CA MET A 324 3.24 5.65 -2.12
C MET A 324 3.55 6.77 -1.15
N TYR A 325 2.52 7.34 -0.54
CA TYR A 325 2.66 8.25 0.58
C TYR A 325 2.58 7.46 1.89
N VAL A 326 3.38 7.83 2.88
CA VAL A 326 3.40 7.23 4.22
C VAL A 326 3.56 8.33 5.24
N ALA A 327 2.70 8.35 6.25
CA ALA A 327 2.85 9.18 7.44
C ALA A 327 2.60 8.36 8.71
N LYS A 328 3.42 8.57 9.74
CA LYS A 328 3.29 7.86 11.03
C LYS A 328 2.92 8.85 12.13
N LEU A 329 1.87 8.52 12.88
CA LEU A 329 1.43 9.28 14.06
C LEU A 329 1.41 8.38 15.29
N LYS A 330 1.54 8.98 16.47
CA LYS A 330 1.39 8.33 17.77
C LYS A 330 0.33 9.07 18.59
N LYS A 331 -0.57 8.33 19.25
CA LYS A 331 -1.52 8.91 20.21
C LYS A 331 -0.81 9.08 21.55
N MET A 332 -0.98 10.26 22.15
CA MET A 332 -0.39 10.60 23.45
C MET A 332 -1.09 9.91 24.60
#